data_AF-A0A9J6DD42-F1
#
_entry.id   AF-A0A9J6DD42-F1
#
_cell.length_a   1.000
_cell.length_b   1.000
_cell.length_c   1.000
_cell.angle_alpha   90.00
_cell.angle_beta   90.00
_cell.angle_gamma   90.00
#
_symmetry.space_group_name_H-M   'P 1'
#
loop_
_entity.id
_entity.type
_entity.pdbx_description
1 polymer ?
#
loop_
_entity_poly.entity_id
_entity_poly.type
_entity_poly.pdbx_seq_one_letter_code
_entity_poly.pdbx_strand_id
1 'polypeptide(L)'
;MQGKQARLVVAKAYKETEKVLQENSDKLKLLARELLKREVLNYADIEALIGPPPFGKKQLIEVLDLGPDPPDKKTKSSPEREGPPGKPQQNLSGAAASTIA
;
A
#
# COMPACT_ATOMS: atom_id res chain seq x y z
N MET A 1 21.12 -19.54 15.78
CA MET A 1 20.56 -20.30 14.63
C MET A 1 19.74 -19.44 13.66
N GLN A 2 18.96 -18.43 14.10
CA GLN A 2 18.05 -17.67 13.23
C GLN A 2 18.73 -16.76 12.18
N GLY A 3 19.84 -16.10 12.51
CA GLY A 3 20.52 -15.19 11.58
C GLY A 3 21.06 -15.85 10.30
N LYS A 4 21.42 -17.14 10.35
CA LYS A 4 21.83 -17.89 9.13
C LYS A 4 20.66 -18.06 8.17
N GLN A 5 19.47 -18.40 8.68
CA GLN A 5 18.27 -18.57 7.85
C GLN A 5 17.80 -17.23 7.27
N ALA A 6 17.80 -16.16 8.08
CA ALA A 6 17.45 -14.82 7.61
C ALA A 6 18.33 -14.37 6.44
N ARG A 7 19.65 -14.57 6.53
CA ARG A 7 20.58 -14.25 5.43
C ARG A 7 20.31 -15.05 4.16
N LEU A 8 19.95 -16.33 4.29
CA LEU A 8 19.62 -17.17 3.13
C LEU A 8 18.35 -16.67 2.42
N VAL A 9 17.32 -16.28 3.18
CA VAL A 9 16.08 -15.73 2.62
C VAL A 9 16.35 -14.43 1.86
N VAL A 10 17.12 -13.51 2.46
CA VAL A 10 17.49 -12.24 1.80
C VAL A 10 18.31 -12.49 0.54
N ALA A 11 19.30 -13.38 0.60
CA ALA A 11 20.12 -13.71 -0.56
C ALA A 11 19.30 -14.34 -1.71
N LYS A 12 18.31 -15.18 -1.39
CA LYS A 12 17.39 -15.77 -2.36
C LYS A 12 16.53 -14.69 -3.02
N ALA A 13 15.89 -13.83 -2.23
CA ALA A 13 15.04 -12.75 -2.73
C ALA A 13 15.82 -11.75 -3.60
N TYR A 14 17.08 -11.44 -3.23
CA TYR A 14 17.96 -10.59 -4.03
C TYR A 14 18.23 -11.19 -5.41
N LYS A 15 18.66 -12.46 -5.47
CA LYS A 15 18.94 -13.15 -6.74
C LYS A 15 17.69 -13.29 -7.62
N GLU A 16 16.54 -13.57 -7.01
CA GLU A 16 15.27 -13.64 -7.73
C GLU A 16 14.90 -12.27 -8.33
N THR A 17 15.07 -11.20 -7.55
CA THR A 17 14.81 -9.83 -8.03
C THR A 17 15.77 -9.42 -9.14
N GLU A 18 17.06 -9.70 -8.98
CA GLU A 18 18.07 -9.44 -10.00
C GLU A 18 17.72 -10.13 -11.32
N LYS A 19 17.35 -11.42 -11.26
CA LYS A 19 16.90 -12.18 -12.42
C LYS A 19 15.71 -11.52 -13.11
N VAL A 20 14.69 -11.11 -12.35
CA VAL A 20 13.51 -10.42 -12.90
C VAL A 20 13.89 -9.11 -13.60
N LEU A 21 14.80 -8.32 -13.00
CA LEU A 21 15.28 -7.06 -13.59
C LEU A 21 16.09 -7.30 -14.87
N GLN A 22 16.93 -8.33 -14.90
CA GLN A 22 17.72 -8.70 -16.08
C GLN A 22 16.82 -9.18 -17.23
N GLU A 23 15.88 -10.08 -16.95
CA GLU A 23 14.91 -10.60 -17.93
C GLU A 23 14.00 -9.51 -18.51
N ASN A 24 13.72 -8.45 -17.75
CA ASN A 24 12.88 -7.33 -18.18
C ASN A 24 13.68 -6.03 -18.41
N SER A 25 14.99 -6.15 -18.68
CA SER A 25 15.89 -4.98 -18.75
C SER A 25 15.48 -3.95 -19.82
N ASP A 26 14.89 -4.38 -20.92
CA ASP A 26 14.43 -3.48 -21.98
C ASP A 26 13.22 -2.65 -21.56
N LYS A 27 12.26 -3.27 -20.84
CA LYS A 27 11.13 -2.57 -20.23
C LYS A 27 11.62 -1.58 -19.18
N LEU A 28 12.61 -1.96 -18.38
CA LEU A 28 13.22 -1.08 -17.38
C LEU A 28 13.90 0.14 -18.03
N LYS A 29 14.67 -0.06 -19.10
CA LYS A 29 15.28 1.03 -19.88
C LYS A 29 14.23 1.96 -20.48
N LEU A 30 13.12 1.40 -20.97
CA LEU A 30 12.01 2.18 -21.52
C LEU A 30 11.40 3.09 -20.45
N LEU A 31 11.07 2.54 -19.27
CA LEU A 31 10.54 3.30 -18.15
C LEU A 31 11.52 4.37 -17.66
N ALA A 32 12.80 4.05 -17.55
CA ALA A 32 13.83 5.00 -17.14
C ALA A 32 13.95 6.18 -18.12
N ARG A 33 13.94 5.91 -19.44
CA ARG A 33 13.96 6.95 -20.47
C ARG A 33 12.72 7.84 -20.41
N GLU A 34 11.56 7.26 -20.11
CA GLU A 34 10.34 8.05 -20.00
C GLU A 34 10.31 8.89 -18.73
N LEU A 35 10.84 8.38 -17.61
CA LEU A 35 11.00 9.13 -16.37
C LEU A 35 11.93 10.34 -16.52
N LEU A 36 12.94 10.25 -17.39
CA LEU A 36 13.80 11.39 -17.72
C LEU A 36 13.06 12.50 -18.48
N LYS A 37 11.99 12.17 -19.21
CA LYS A 37 11.16 13.15 -19.92
C LYS A 37 10.01 13.66 -19.05
N ARG A 38 9.46 12.77 -18.22
CA ARG A 38 8.31 13.00 -17.35
C ARG A 38 8.70 12.56 -15.95
N GLU A 39 8.89 13.51 -15.04
CA GLU A 39 9.39 13.25 -13.68
C GLU A 39 8.58 12.20 -12.90
N VAL A 40 7.31 12.02 -13.25
CA VAL A 40 6.38 11.09 -12.61
C VAL A 40 5.65 10.26 -13.68
N LEU A 41 5.52 8.95 -13.44
CA LEU A 41 4.68 8.03 -14.21
C LEU A 41 3.60 7.43 -13.32
N ASN A 42 2.32 7.58 -13.72
CA ASN A 42 1.22 6.92 -13.05
C ASN A 42 1.06 5.48 -13.55
N TYR A 43 0.26 4.69 -12.83
CA TYR A 43 0.02 3.29 -13.18
C TYR A 43 -0.56 3.11 -14.60
N ALA A 44 -1.46 4.01 -15.03
CA ALA A 44 -2.00 4.01 -16.39
C ALA A 44 -0.92 4.29 -17.46
N ASP A 45 0.04 5.17 -17.17
CA ASP A 45 1.16 5.45 -18.09
C ASP A 45 2.07 4.22 -18.21
N ILE A 46 2.30 3.51 -17.11
CA ILE A 46 3.09 2.27 -17.10
C ILE A 46 2.40 1.19 -17.93
N GLU A 47 1.10 0.96 -17.74
CA GLU A 47 0.35 -0.02 -18.54
C GLU A 47 0.34 0.34 -20.04
N ALA A 48 0.27 1.63 -20.38
CA ALA A 48 0.38 2.08 -21.76
C ALA A 48 1.79 1.86 -22.35
N LEU A 49 2.85 1.97 -21.52
CA LEU A 49 4.24 1.81 -21.96
C LEU A 49 4.68 0.35 -22.12
N ILE A 50 4.37 -0.50 -21.14
CA ILE A 50 4.90 -1.87 -21.06
C ILE A 50 3.82 -2.97 -21.15
N GLY A 51 2.56 -2.58 -21.34
CA GLY A 51 1.41 -3.45 -21.40
C GLY A 51 0.79 -3.77 -20.03
N PRO A 52 -0.37 -4.45 -20.01
CA PRO A 52 -1.05 -4.83 -18.78
C PRO A 52 -0.23 -5.85 -17.97
N PRO A 53 -0.37 -5.90 -16.64
CA PRO A 53 0.36 -6.83 -15.80
C PRO A 53 -0.04 -8.30 -16.08
N PRO A 54 0.94 -9.21 -16.24
CA PRO A 54 0.68 -10.60 -16.59
C PRO A 54 0.01 -11.42 -15.46
N PHE A 55 0.11 -10.97 -14.20
CA PHE A 55 -0.42 -11.69 -13.03
C PHE A 55 -1.68 -11.04 -12.43
N GLY A 56 -2.42 -10.28 -13.25
CA GLY A 56 -3.65 -9.60 -12.83
C GLY A 56 -3.43 -8.22 -12.22
N LYS A 57 -4.52 -7.56 -11.85
CA LYS A 57 -4.48 -6.20 -11.30
C LYS A 57 -3.74 -6.18 -9.97
N LYS A 58 -2.91 -5.15 -9.77
CA LYS A 58 -2.23 -4.91 -8.50
C LYS A 58 -3.26 -4.92 -7.36
N GLN A 59 -3.15 -5.88 -6.44
CA GLN A 59 -3.96 -5.94 -5.23
C GLN A 59 -3.63 -4.70 -4.39
N LEU A 60 -4.55 -3.74 -4.35
CA LEU A 60 -4.44 -2.62 -3.44
C LEU A 60 -4.78 -3.15 -2.05
N ILE A 61 -3.77 -3.48 -1.26
CA ILE A 61 -3.98 -3.73 0.17
C ILE A 61 -4.27 -2.35 0.76
N GLU A 62 -5.50 -2.11 1.21
CA GLU A 62 -5.80 -0.92 2.00
C GLU A 62 -4.81 -0.87 3.16
N VAL A 63 -4.21 0.30 3.39
CA VAL A 63 -3.40 0.52 4.59
C VAL A 63 -4.32 0.21 5.76
N LEU A 64 -4.07 -0.92 6.43
CA LEU A 64 -4.69 -1.22 7.71
C LEU A 64 -4.32 -0.04 8.60
N ASP A 65 -5.31 0.78 8.94
CA ASP A 65 -5.21 1.70 10.07
C ASP A 65 -5.09 0.81 11.31
N LEU A 66 -3.86 0.37 11.55
CA LEU A 66 -3.44 -0.25 12.78
C LEU A 66 -3.54 0.87 13.81
N GLY A 67 -4.75 1.07 14.32
CA GLY A 67 -5.03 2.03 15.38
C GLY A 67 -4.04 1.86 16.55
N PRO A 68 -4.00 2.82 17.48
CA PRO A 68 -3.04 2.78 18.58
C PRO A 68 -3.10 1.42 19.30
N ASP A 69 -1.92 0.83 19.56
CA ASP A 69 -1.78 -0.52 20.11
C ASP A 69 -2.73 -0.75 21.30
N PRO A 70 -3.52 -1.84 21.30
CA PRO A 70 -4.43 -2.11 22.41
C PRO A 70 -3.64 -2.54 23.65
N PRO A 71 -4.06 -2.15 24.86
CA PRO A 71 -3.59 -2.85 26.05
C PRO A 71 -4.27 -4.22 26.10
N ASP A 72 -3.49 -5.27 25.90
CA ASP A 72 -3.70 -6.65 26.34
C ASP A 72 -5.15 -7.15 26.47
N LYS A 73 -5.61 -7.97 25.50
CA LYS A 73 -6.17 -9.34 25.68
C LYS A 73 -7.37 -9.70 24.78
N LYS A 74 -7.19 -10.90 24.20
CA LYS A 74 -8.16 -11.98 23.91
C LYS A 74 -9.06 -11.87 22.65
N THR A 75 -8.62 -12.66 21.66
CA THR A 75 -9.34 -13.83 21.08
C THR A 75 -10.39 -13.58 19.99
N LYS A 76 -10.12 -14.20 18.81
CA LYS A 76 -10.98 -14.92 17.82
C LYS A 76 -12.50 -14.63 17.88
N SER A 77 -13.24 -14.38 16.80
CA SER A 77 -13.29 -15.00 15.47
C SER A 77 -14.37 -14.29 14.62
N SER A 78 -14.30 -14.35 13.28
CA SER A 78 -15.29 -13.87 12.28
C SER A 78 -16.75 -14.34 12.55
N PRO A 79 -17.83 -13.74 11.97
CA PRO A 79 -18.13 -13.75 10.53
C PRO A 79 -18.92 -12.54 9.92
N GLU A 80 -18.61 -12.26 8.65
CA GLU A 80 -19.54 -12.13 7.50
C GLU A 80 -20.89 -11.36 7.62
N ARG A 81 -21.00 -10.25 6.86
CA ARG A 81 -22.02 -9.94 5.80
C ARG A 81 -22.73 -8.57 5.86
N GLU A 82 -22.59 -7.91 4.71
CA GLU A 82 -23.44 -6.96 3.98
C GLU A 82 -23.99 -5.70 4.68
N GLY A 83 -23.72 -4.54 4.08
CA GLY A 83 -24.43 -3.29 4.38
C GLY A 83 -24.52 -2.35 3.17
N PRO A 84 -25.69 -1.72 3.00
CA PRO A 84 -25.77 -0.31 2.65
C PRO A 84 -26.80 0.43 3.56
N PRO A 85 -27.09 1.73 3.37
CA PRO A 85 -26.20 2.89 3.54
C PRO A 85 -26.86 3.98 4.43
N GLY A 86 -26.12 4.98 4.94
CA GLY A 86 -26.70 6.11 5.67
C GLY A 86 -25.87 7.40 5.61
N LYS A 87 -26.48 8.50 5.13
CA LYS A 87 -25.90 9.86 5.03
C LYS A 87 -26.21 10.70 6.32
N PRO A 88 -25.97 12.04 6.40
CA PRO A 88 -25.02 12.65 7.34
C PRO A 88 -25.67 13.63 8.35
N GLN A 89 -25.02 13.95 9.48
CA GLN A 89 -25.58 14.91 10.47
C GLN A 89 -24.64 16.08 10.83
N GLN A 90 -25.26 17.27 10.90
CA GLN A 90 -24.72 18.62 11.07
C GLN A 90 -24.31 18.93 12.53
N ASN A 91 -23.33 19.84 12.71
CA ASN A 91 -22.87 20.31 14.01
C ASN A 91 -23.47 21.69 14.39
N LEU A 92 -23.79 21.88 15.68
CA LEU A 92 -24.21 23.16 16.27
C LEU A 92 -23.20 23.58 17.36
N SER A 93 -22.80 24.85 17.33
CA SER A 93 -21.86 25.51 18.25
C SER A 93 -22.52 25.90 19.58
N GLY A 94 -21.82 25.69 20.70
CA GLY A 94 -22.22 26.17 22.02
C GLY A 94 -21.18 27.12 22.63
N ALA A 95 -21.65 28.30 23.03
CA ALA A 95 -20.92 29.35 23.75
C ALA A 95 -20.84 29.07 25.26
N ALA A 96 -19.82 29.61 25.93
CA ALA A 96 -19.88 29.94 27.35
C ALA A 96 -18.93 31.09 27.71
N ALA A 97 -19.50 32.12 28.32
CA ALA A 97 -18.84 33.28 28.91
C ALA A 97 -18.23 32.94 30.29
N SER A 98 -17.24 33.73 30.74
CA SER A 98 -17.10 34.04 32.17
C SER A 98 -16.30 35.31 32.43
N THR A 99 -16.77 36.04 33.44
CA THR A 99 -16.46 37.38 33.93
C THR A 99 -15.34 37.37 35.00
N ILE A 100 -14.95 38.58 35.48
CA ILE A 100 -14.28 38.96 36.76
C ILE A 100 -12.82 39.43 36.52
N ALA A 101 -12.31 40.60 36.95
CA ALA A 101 -12.73 41.70 37.84
C ALA A 101 -12.15 43.04 37.31
#